data_AF-A0A946C390-F1
#
_entry.id   AF-A0A946C390-F1
#
_cell.length_a   1.000
_cell.length_b   1.000
_cell.length_c   1.000
_cell.angle_alpha   90.00
_cell.angle_beta   90.00
_cell.angle_gamma   90.00
#
_symmetry.space_group_name_H-M   'P 1'
#
loop_
_entity.id
_entity.type
_entity.pdbx_description
1 polymer ?
#
loop_
_entity_poly.entity_id
_entity_poly.type
_entity_poly.pdbx_seq_one_letter_code
_entity_poly.pdbx_strand_id
1 'polypeptide(L)'
;TSETIQNVENILNEGIDVVCAGLDQDSRGKPWETSSMILGLSDKILKIYGFCNVCGMEATKTFRKEEGGGRTQVGAANIYEPRCLKHWKPQ
;
A
#
# COMPACT_ATOMS: atom_id res chain seq x y z
N THR A 1 10.30 -10.68 -2.02
CA THR A 1 9.66 -10.20 -3.26
C THR A 1 9.51 -11.32 -4.26
N SER A 2 10.60 -11.90 -4.77
CA SER A 2 10.55 -13.04 -5.73
C SER A 2 9.76 -14.25 -5.21
N GLU A 3 9.98 -14.64 -3.95
CA GLU A 3 9.27 -15.76 -3.34
C GLU A 3 7.75 -15.57 -3.31
N THR A 4 7.27 -14.37 -2.95
CA THR A 4 5.83 -14.06 -2.94
C THR A 4 5.21 -14.18 -4.32
N ILE A 5 5.88 -13.65 -5.34
CA ILE A 5 5.40 -13.75 -6.73
C ILE A 5 5.35 -15.20 -7.17
N GLN A 6 6.42 -15.97 -6.91
CA GLN A 6 6.49 -17.39 -7.28
C GLN A 6 5.37 -18.21 -6.62
N ASN A 7 5.07 -17.95 -5.35
CA ASN A 7 4.00 -18.64 -4.65
C ASN A 7 2.63 -18.33 -5.26
N VAL A 8 2.38 -17.06 -5.63
CA VAL A 8 1.15 -16.67 -6.32
C VAL A 8 1.03 -17.38 -7.66
N GLU A 9 2.10 -17.41 -8.46
CA GLU A 9 2.11 -18.11 -9.75
C GLU A 9 1.85 -19.61 -9.60
N ASN A 10 2.46 -20.26 -8.60
CA ASN A 10 2.25 -21.69 -8.34
C ASN A 10 0.78 -21.98 -8.00
N ILE A 11 0.17 -21.18 -7.12
CA ILE A 11 -1.24 -21.35 -6.72
C ILE A 11 -2.17 -21.11 -7.93
N LEU A 12 -1.89 -20.11 -8.75
CA LEU A 12 -2.66 -19.83 -9.97
C LEU A 12 -2.55 -20.99 -10.99
N ASN A 13 -1.36 -21.60 -11.12
CA ASN A 13 -1.16 -22.77 -11.99
C ASN A 13 -1.92 -24.02 -11.53
N GLU A 14 -2.33 -24.08 -10.25
CA GLU A 14 -3.22 -25.12 -9.71
C GLU A 14 -4.71 -24.82 -9.97
N GLY A 15 -5.04 -23.71 -10.63
CA GLY A 15 -6.41 -23.29 -10.93
C GLY A 15 -7.15 -22.66 -9.75
N ILE A 16 -6.41 -22.14 -8.76
CA ILE A 16 -6.97 -21.52 -7.56
C ILE A 16 -6.88 -19.99 -7.67
N ASP A 17 -8.00 -19.31 -7.43
CA ASP A 17 -8.04 -17.84 -7.40
C ASP A 17 -7.25 -17.29 -6.19
N VAL A 18 -6.41 -16.29 -6.44
CA VAL A 18 -5.60 -15.62 -5.41
C VAL A 18 -6.08 -14.19 -5.18
N VAL A 19 -6.35 -13.83 -3.93
CA VAL A 19 -6.67 -12.46 -3.52
C VAL A 19 -5.50 -11.88 -2.70
N CYS A 20 -4.91 -10.80 -3.21
CA CYS A 20 -3.84 -10.07 -2.55
C CYS A 20 -4.35 -8.74 -1.98
N ALA A 21 -3.92 -8.41 -0.76
CA ALA A 21 -4.18 -7.11 -0.15
C ALA A 21 -2.87 -6.54 0.42
N GLY A 22 -2.65 -5.23 0.23
CA GLY A 22 -1.43 -4.59 0.71
C GLY A 22 -1.36 -3.11 0.37
N LEU A 23 -0.36 -2.44 0.95
CA LEU A 23 -0.04 -1.06 0.61
C LEU A 23 0.64 -1.01 -0.75
N ASP A 24 0.25 -0.07 -1.59
CA ASP A 24 0.89 0.20 -2.87
C ASP A 24 2.10 1.10 -2.74
N GLN A 25 2.12 1.98 -1.73
CA GLN A 25 3.17 2.94 -1.45
C GLN A 25 3.50 2.97 0.05
N ASP A 26 4.72 3.37 0.38
CA ASP A 26 5.09 3.74 1.75
C ASP A 26 4.67 5.19 2.08
N SER A 27 4.94 5.63 3.31
CA SER A 27 4.60 6.99 3.78
C SER A 27 5.33 8.12 3.06
N ARG A 28 6.40 7.78 2.32
CA ARG A 28 7.18 8.70 1.46
C ARG A 28 6.71 8.66 0.01
N GLY A 29 5.64 7.91 -0.28
CA GLY A 29 5.07 7.77 -1.60
C GLY A 29 5.90 6.89 -2.54
N LYS A 30 6.83 6.08 -2.00
CA LYS A 30 7.62 5.14 -2.81
C LYS A 30 6.87 3.83 -2.97
N PRO A 31 6.73 3.31 -4.20
CA PRO A 31 5.99 2.07 -4.43
C PRO A 31 6.62 0.88 -3.69
N TRP A 32 5.79 0.04 -3.09
CA TRP A 32 6.25 -1.26 -2.59
C TRP A 32 6.49 -2.20 -3.77
N GLU A 33 7.66 -2.81 -3.84
CA GLU A 33 8.11 -3.60 -4.99
C GLU A 33 7.21 -4.82 -5.21
N THR A 34 6.92 -5.58 -4.14
CA THR A 34 6.00 -6.73 -4.21
C THR A 34 4.62 -6.32 -4.68
N SER A 35 4.04 -5.28 -4.07
CA SER A 35 2.70 -4.80 -4.45
C SER A 35 2.66 -4.29 -5.88
N SER A 36 3.70 -3.61 -6.34
CA SER A 36 3.80 -3.10 -7.72
C SER A 36 3.83 -4.25 -8.73
N MET A 37 4.59 -5.31 -8.44
CA MET A 37 4.63 -6.50 -9.29
C MET A 37 3.30 -7.25 -9.30
N ILE A 38 2.70 -7.49 -8.12
CA ILE A 38 1.38 -8.14 -8.02
C ILE A 38 0.32 -7.34 -8.78
N LEU A 39 0.31 -6.01 -8.66
CA LEU A 39 -0.62 -5.15 -9.42
C LEU A 39 -0.44 -5.32 -10.94
N GLY A 40 0.80 -5.44 -11.43
CA GLY A 40 1.07 -5.67 -12.85
C GLY A 40 0.63 -7.04 -13.37
N LEU A 41 0.52 -8.03 -12.48
CA LEU A 41 0.11 -9.40 -12.81
C LEU A 41 -1.40 -9.65 -12.59
N SER A 42 -2.11 -8.74 -11.94
CA SER A 42 -3.50 -8.97 -11.49
C SER A 42 -4.53 -8.80 -12.61
N ASP A 43 -5.48 -9.73 -12.73
CA ASP A 43 -6.63 -9.60 -13.64
C ASP A 43 -7.62 -8.51 -13.20
N LYS A 44 -7.74 -8.29 -11.89
CA LYS A 44 -8.64 -7.29 -11.28
C LYS A 44 -7.91 -6.50 -10.22
N ILE A 45 -8.06 -5.17 -10.28
CA ILE A 45 -7.45 -4.26 -9.31
C ILE A 45 -8.54 -3.42 -8.67
N LEU A 46 -8.63 -3.47 -7.34
CA LEU A 46 -9.44 -2.56 -6.53
C LEU A 46 -8.52 -1.63 -5.74
N LYS A 47 -8.53 -0.34 -6.10
CA LYS A 47 -7.88 0.70 -5.30
C LYS A 47 -8.85 1.23 -4.25
N ILE A 48 -8.50 1.02 -2.98
CA ILE A 48 -9.23 1.58 -1.85
C ILE A 48 -8.62 2.92 -1.45
N TYR A 49 -9.45 3.81 -0.94
CA TYR A 49 -9.07 5.11 -0.42
C TYR A 49 -9.64 5.31 0.99
N GLY A 50 -9.05 6.23 1.73
CA GLY A 50 -9.58 6.72 3.01
C GLY A 50 -10.16 8.12 2.89
N PHE A 51 -10.42 8.74 4.03
CA PHE A 51 -10.79 10.14 4.13
C PHE A 51 -9.67 10.91 4.83
N CYS A 52 -9.31 12.08 4.31
CA CYS A 52 -8.18 12.84 4.81
C CYS A 52 -8.47 13.35 6.23
N ASN A 53 -7.58 13.05 7.17
CA ASN A 53 -7.69 13.49 8.56
C ASN A 53 -7.63 15.02 8.76
N VAL A 54 -7.35 15.82 7.73
CA VAL A 54 -7.37 17.29 7.79
C VAL A 54 -8.63 17.90 7.20
N CYS A 55 -9.04 17.44 6.02
CA CYS A 55 -10.12 18.09 5.26
C CYS A 55 -11.31 17.19 4.93
N GLY A 56 -11.29 15.91 5.31
CA GLY A 56 -12.37 14.95 5.04
C GLY A 56 -12.51 14.50 3.59
N MET A 57 -11.79 15.09 2.64
CA MET A 57 -11.80 14.68 1.23
C MET A 57 -11.10 13.33 1.04
N GLU A 58 -11.31 12.69 -0.12
CA GLU A 58 -10.65 11.43 -0.50
C GLU A 58 -9.13 11.48 -0.25
N ALA A 59 -8.61 10.43 0.39
CA ALA A 59 -7.21 10.29 0.76
C ALA A 59 -6.61 9.01 0.15
N THR A 60 -5.58 9.21 -0.65
CA THR A 60 -4.84 8.16 -1.35
C THR A 60 -3.41 8.00 -0.83
N LYS A 61 -3.03 8.75 0.22
CA LYS A 61 -1.68 8.69 0.82
C LYS A 61 -1.76 8.31 2.29
N THR A 62 -0.78 7.52 2.70
CA THR A 62 -0.49 7.28 4.12
C THR A 62 0.52 8.32 4.59
N PHE A 63 0.21 9.04 5.65
CA PHE A 63 1.10 10.00 6.29
C PHE A 63 1.61 9.42 7.60
N ARG A 64 2.94 9.33 7.78
CA ARG A 64 3.53 9.03 9.09
C ARG A 64 3.48 10.29 9.93
N LYS A 65 3.09 10.21 11.20
CA LYS A 65 2.96 11.36 12.11
C LYS A 65 4.32 11.82 12.65
N GLU A 66 5.24 10.87 12.83
CA GLU A 66 6.60 11.11 13.29
C GLU A 66 7.55 11.24 12.10
N GLU A 67 8.58 12.07 12.25
CA GLU A 67 9.64 12.22 11.25
C GLU A 67 10.76 11.20 11.47
N GLY A 68 11.39 10.76 10.38
CA GLY A 68 12.51 9.82 10.43
C GLY A 68 12.10 8.34 10.50
N GLY A 69 13.05 7.51 10.91
CA GLY A 69 12.88 6.06 10.99
C GLY A 69 13.09 5.33 9.65
N GLY A 70 13.02 3.99 9.72
CA GLY A 70 13.12 3.12 8.55
C GLY A 70 11.91 3.22 7.62
N ARG A 71 12.04 2.66 6.41
CA ARG A 71 10.92 2.53 5.47
C ARG A 71 9.80 1.69 6.10
N THR A 72 10.17 0.55 6.67
CA THR A 72 9.25 -0.36 7.34
C THR A 72 9.14 -0.01 8.82
N GLN A 73 7.93 0.31 9.26
CA GLN A 73 7.58 0.47 10.67
C GLN A 73 6.11 0.07 10.86
N VAL A 74 5.87 -0.94 11.68
CA VAL A 74 4.54 -1.47 11.96
C VAL A 74 3.81 -0.54 12.92
N GLY A 75 2.54 -0.30 12.65
CA GLY A 75 1.62 0.38 13.56
C GLY A 75 0.35 0.81 12.83
N ALA A 76 -0.47 1.60 13.50
CA ALA A 76 -1.82 1.93 13.06
C ALA A 76 -2.07 3.44 13.21
N ALA A 77 -3.29 3.83 13.61
CA ALA A 77 -3.72 5.21 13.75
C ALA A 77 -2.86 6.05 14.74
N ASN A 78 -2.11 5.41 15.62
CA ASN A 78 -1.18 6.08 16.52
C ASN A 78 0.03 6.68 15.79
N ILE A 79 0.46 6.08 14.68
CA ILE A 79 1.66 6.53 13.93
C ILE A 79 1.37 6.91 12.48
N TYR A 80 0.24 6.47 11.92
CA TYR A 80 -0.14 6.75 10.53
C TYR A 80 -1.54 7.35 10.46
N GLU A 81 -1.80 8.14 9.42
CA GLU A 81 -3.14 8.57 9.06
C GLU A 81 -3.29 8.83 7.56
N PRO A 82 -4.50 8.66 7.01
CA PRO A 82 -4.76 8.96 5.60
C PRO A 82 -4.74 10.47 5.33
N ARG A 83 -4.08 10.87 4.26
CA ARG A 83 -4.02 12.27 3.78
C ARG A 83 -4.33 12.35 2.28
N CYS A 84 -5.04 13.40 1.88
CA CYS A 84 -5.12 13.79 0.48
C CYS A 84 -3.78 14.39 0.04
N LEU A 85 -3.52 14.47 -1.28
CA LEU A 85 -2.26 15.02 -1.82
C LEU A 85 -1.94 16.43 -1.30
N LYS A 86 -2.95 17.29 -1.11
CA LYS A 86 -2.76 18.66 -0.59
C LYS A 86 -2.20 18.70 0.85
N HIS A 87 -2.55 17.73 1.69
CA HIS A 87 -2.20 17.71 3.12
C HIS A 87 -1.22 16.60 3.46
N TRP A 88 -0.59 16.00 2.44
CA TRP A 88 0.43 14.99 2.56
C TRP A 88 1.80 15.58 2.23
N LYS A 89 2.81 15.21 3.02
CA LYS A 89 4.22 15.43 2.70
C LYS A 89 4.97 14.11 2.92
N PRO A 90 6.00 13.80 2.12
CA PRO A 90 6.75 12.55 2.26
C PRO A 90 7.55 12.55 3.56
N GLN A 91 7.36 11.53 4.40
CA GLN A 91 8.17 11.26 5.60
C GLN A 91 8.17 9.78 5.98
#